data_AF-A0A813QIE2-F1
#
_entry.id   AF-A0A813QIE2-F1
#
_cell.length_a   1.000
_cell.length_b   1.000
_cell.length_c   1.000
_cell.angle_alpha   90.00
_cell.angle_beta   90.00
_cell.angle_gamma   90.00
#
_symmetry.space_group_name_H-M   'P 1'
#
loop_
_entity.id
_entity.type
_entity.pdbx_description
1 polymer ?
#
loop_
_entity_poly.entity_id
_entity_poly.type
_entity_poly.pdbx_seq_one_letter_code
_entity_poly.pdbx_strand_id
1 'polypeptide(L)'
;MLLKNNFYLIQIIFLIAVLCTRFCNARYSNIIKRAQLVHSSSEGSITDIAGILVGQSSKSERATGCTVILCNTTCVGGVDVRGSAPGTRETDLLDPINRVNIVNAIVLTGGSVFGLDAVSGVVRYLVEKNIGFQTSRRRVPIVPAAVLNDLNVGDDPFVVPDANLGYSACMSASNSRVHEGNVGAGSGASIGKLFGIEYAMKGGIGSASITIHDLVTNSTITVGVLVAVNAVGDIYKDGILLAGARTSDGKHLRNTVETLLSINSSTFHNFPTGTATTLACVVTDAKLTKAEAKKISQMAHDGFARAINPVHTMSDGDVVFTLATGLFPVSDVNLIGIMAAYVVERAIVRAVEQATSLPGFPNINDLKSTGQHLSFNIILSALLFLFSNRLLKC
;
A
#
# COMPACT_ATOMS: atom_id res chain seq x y z
N MET A 1 -27.82 46.81 15.90
CA MET A 1 -28.62 45.68 15.36
C MET A 1 -27.97 44.98 14.14
N LEU A 2 -27.11 45.65 13.37
CA LEU A 2 -26.44 45.09 12.18
C LEU A 2 -25.30 44.07 12.45
N LEU A 3 -24.65 44.10 13.62
CA LEU A 3 -23.53 43.20 13.95
C LEU A 3 -23.96 41.76 14.34
N LYS A 4 -25.21 41.56 14.80
CA LYS A 4 -25.71 40.21 15.14
C LYS A 4 -26.01 39.37 13.88
N ASN A 5 -26.47 39.99 12.80
CA ASN A 5 -26.83 39.27 11.57
C ASN A 5 -25.61 38.70 10.82
N ASN A 6 -24.44 39.35 10.89
CA ASN A 6 -23.21 38.84 10.27
C ASN A 6 -22.66 37.60 10.98
N PHE A 7 -22.87 37.47 12.29
CA PHE A 7 -22.38 36.32 13.06
C PHE A 7 -23.16 35.04 12.73
N TYR A 8 -24.48 35.14 12.55
CA TYR A 8 -25.32 34.04 12.09
C TYR A 8 -24.97 33.62 10.65
N LEU A 9 -24.69 34.58 9.78
CA LEU A 9 -24.30 34.30 8.40
C LEU A 9 -22.97 33.54 8.32
N ILE A 10 -21.98 33.93 9.13
CA ILE A 10 -20.67 33.24 9.20
C ILE A 10 -20.84 31.81 9.76
N GLN A 11 -21.66 31.61 10.79
CA GLN A 11 -21.94 30.27 11.31
C GLN A 11 -22.67 29.38 10.29
N ILE A 12 -23.61 29.94 9.52
CA ILE A 12 -24.32 29.22 8.46
C ILE A 12 -23.36 28.85 7.33
N ILE A 13 -22.48 29.76 6.89
CA ILE A 13 -21.47 29.48 5.85
C ILE A 13 -20.49 28.40 6.33
N PHE A 14 -20.05 28.45 7.59
CA PHE A 14 -19.16 27.43 8.16
C PHE A 14 -19.85 26.07 8.27
N LEU A 15 -21.12 26.05 8.68
CA LEU A 15 -21.93 24.83 8.74
C LEU A 15 -22.17 24.25 7.34
N ILE A 16 -22.47 25.10 6.34
CA ILE A 16 -22.63 24.69 4.94
C ILE A 16 -21.31 24.17 4.38
N ALA A 17 -20.17 24.80 4.67
CA ALA A 17 -18.86 24.32 4.23
C ALA A 17 -18.56 22.94 4.84
N VAL A 18 -18.72 22.77 6.16
CA VAL A 18 -18.52 21.49 6.86
C VAL A 18 -19.50 20.42 6.36
N LEU A 19 -20.76 20.78 6.10
CA LEU A 19 -21.76 19.89 5.52
C LEU A 19 -21.38 19.53 4.07
N CYS A 20 -20.98 20.48 3.23
CA CYS A 20 -20.56 20.23 1.85
C CYS A 20 -19.33 19.33 1.77
N THR A 21 -18.32 19.52 2.64
CA THR A 21 -17.15 18.63 2.70
C THR A 21 -17.55 17.22 3.17
N ARG A 22 -18.44 17.12 4.18
CA ARG A 22 -19.00 15.83 4.62
C ARG A 22 -19.86 15.18 3.55
N PHE A 23 -20.64 15.94 2.77
CA PHE A 23 -21.49 15.43 1.69
C PHE A 23 -20.68 15.01 0.47
N CYS A 24 -19.56 15.67 0.16
CA CYS A 24 -18.67 15.29 -0.93
C CYS A 24 -17.93 13.98 -0.61
N ASN A 25 -17.35 13.88 0.60
CA ASN A 25 -16.67 12.66 1.05
C ASN A 25 -17.66 11.50 1.28
N ALA A 26 -18.87 11.78 1.76
CA ALA A 26 -19.91 10.77 1.89
C ALA A 26 -20.43 10.26 0.53
N ARG A 27 -20.35 11.05 -0.55
CA ARG A 27 -20.84 10.63 -1.88
C ARG A 27 -19.99 9.52 -2.49
N TYR A 28 -18.66 9.58 -2.37
CA TYR A 28 -17.77 8.52 -2.86
C TYR A 28 -17.94 7.22 -2.06
N SER A 29 -18.02 7.32 -0.72
CA SER A 29 -18.25 6.16 0.15
C SER A 29 -19.64 5.52 -0.03
N ASN A 30 -20.67 6.33 -0.30
CA ASN A 30 -22.05 5.85 -0.45
C ASN A 30 -22.38 5.26 -1.83
N ILE A 31 -21.68 5.63 -2.91
CA ILE A 31 -21.93 5.04 -4.24
C ILE A 31 -21.59 3.55 -4.24
N ILE A 32 -20.50 3.15 -3.59
CA ILE A 32 -20.09 1.74 -3.49
C ILE A 32 -21.00 0.96 -2.53
N LYS A 33 -21.42 1.56 -1.41
CA LYS A 33 -22.35 0.91 -0.46
C LYS A 33 -23.78 0.73 -1.00
N ARG A 34 -24.22 1.55 -1.95
CA ARG A 34 -25.59 1.46 -2.54
C ARG A 34 -25.70 0.45 -3.67
N ALA A 35 -24.60 -0.06 -4.21
CA ALA A 35 -24.63 -1.23 -5.07
C ALA A 35 -24.81 -2.48 -4.18
N GLN A 36 -26.04 -2.98 -4.04
CA GLN A 36 -26.39 -4.24 -3.36
C GLN A 36 -25.72 -5.52 -3.98
N LEU A 37 -24.69 -5.35 -4.82
CA LEU A 37 -23.93 -6.39 -5.53
C LEU A 37 -22.51 -6.56 -4.98
N VAL A 38 -22.06 -5.71 -4.06
CA VAL A 38 -20.73 -5.81 -3.43
C VAL A 38 -20.86 -6.48 -2.07
N HIS A 39 -20.58 -7.78 -1.97
CA HIS A 39 -20.28 -8.40 -0.68
C HIS A 39 -18.89 -7.92 -0.25
N SER A 40 -18.78 -6.68 0.22
CA SER A 40 -17.53 -6.16 0.76
C SER A 40 -17.34 -6.74 2.16
N SER A 41 -16.66 -7.88 2.29
CA SER A 41 -15.92 -8.10 3.53
C SER A 41 -14.82 -7.05 3.55
N SER A 42 -14.93 -6.05 4.41
CA SER A 42 -14.01 -4.92 4.51
C SER A 42 -12.56 -5.28 4.94
N GLU A 43 -12.23 -6.58 4.93
CA GLU A 43 -11.07 -7.20 5.62
C GLU A 43 -10.45 -8.39 4.88
N GLY A 44 -10.82 -8.63 3.61
CA GLY A 44 -10.29 -9.74 2.82
C GLY A 44 -8.77 -9.68 2.58
N SER A 45 -8.20 -10.70 1.96
CA SER A 45 -6.76 -10.84 1.72
C SER A 45 -6.46 -11.33 0.30
N ILE A 46 -5.25 -11.11 -0.19
CA ILE A 46 -4.76 -11.61 -1.50
C ILE A 46 -4.94 -13.12 -1.66
N THR A 47 -4.91 -13.87 -0.55
CA THR A 47 -5.10 -15.33 -0.50
C THR A 47 -6.56 -15.77 -0.60
N ASP A 48 -7.52 -14.84 -0.68
CA ASP A 48 -8.92 -15.17 -0.98
C ASP A 48 -9.07 -15.70 -2.43
N ILE A 49 -8.04 -15.53 -3.26
CA ILE A 49 -8.00 -16.04 -4.63
C ILE A 49 -7.40 -17.45 -4.64
N ALA A 50 -8.19 -18.40 -5.14
CA ALA A 50 -7.77 -19.80 -5.25
C ALA A 50 -6.47 -19.95 -6.07
N GLY A 51 -5.55 -20.76 -5.56
CA GLY A 51 -4.27 -21.02 -6.20
C GLY A 51 -3.16 -20.03 -5.84
N ILE A 52 -3.42 -19.04 -4.97
CA ILE A 52 -2.42 -18.09 -4.48
C ILE A 52 -2.01 -18.45 -3.06
N LEU A 53 -0.71 -18.56 -2.84
CA LEU A 53 -0.11 -18.74 -1.52
C LEU A 53 0.81 -17.55 -1.22
N VAL A 54 0.86 -17.12 0.03
CA VAL A 54 1.79 -16.08 0.47
C VAL A 54 2.65 -16.61 1.59
N GLY A 55 3.96 -16.41 1.45
CA GLY A 55 4.94 -16.72 2.46
C GLY A 55 5.80 -15.51 2.81
N GLN A 56 6.21 -15.41 4.06
CA GLN A 56 6.89 -14.25 4.62
C GLN A 56 8.02 -14.74 5.53
N SER A 57 9.20 -14.16 5.38
CA SER A 57 10.33 -14.44 6.25
C SER A 57 11.08 -13.14 6.54
N SER A 58 11.42 -12.92 7.81
CA SER A 58 12.09 -11.71 8.29
C SER A 58 13.37 -12.08 9.01
N LYS A 59 14.38 -11.20 8.95
CA LYS A 59 15.59 -11.32 9.78
C LYS A 59 15.25 -10.91 11.21
N SER A 60 15.85 -11.60 12.18
CA SER A 60 15.72 -11.27 13.61
C SER A 60 16.69 -10.17 14.05
N GLU A 61 17.79 -10.05 13.32
CA GLU A 61 18.96 -9.21 13.60
C GLU A 61 18.73 -7.76 13.15
N ARG A 62 17.88 -7.56 12.13
CA ARG A 62 17.45 -6.25 11.64
C ARG A 62 16.02 -6.33 11.11
N ALA A 63 15.28 -5.25 11.26
CA ALA A 63 13.98 -5.08 10.63
C ALA A 63 14.10 -5.06 9.09
N THR A 64 14.08 -6.24 8.48
CA THR A 64 14.04 -6.46 7.03
C THR A 64 13.47 -7.84 6.74
N GLY A 65 13.08 -8.09 5.48
CA GLY A 65 12.55 -9.39 5.11
C GLY A 65 12.17 -9.56 3.64
N CYS A 66 11.56 -10.70 3.37
CA CYS A 66 11.12 -11.14 2.06
C CYS A 66 9.68 -11.65 2.15
N THR A 67 8.86 -11.23 1.19
CA THR A 67 7.50 -11.74 0.98
C THR A 67 7.43 -12.36 -0.40
N VAL A 68 6.96 -13.61 -0.48
CA VAL A 68 6.81 -14.35 -1.73
C VAL A 68 5.34 -14.66 -1.95
N ILE A 69 4.81 -14.25 -3.10
CA ILE A 69 3.50 -14.64 -3.59
C ILE A 69 3.71 -15.80 -4.58
N LEU A 70 3.33 -17.02 -4.21
CA LEU A 70 3.46 -18.22 -5.03
C LEU A 70 2.17 -18.53 -5.78
N CYS A 71 2.32 -18.92 -7.05
CA CYS A 71 1.25 -19.43 -7.88
C CYS A 71 1.24 -20.96 -7.82
N ASN A 72 0.26 -21.56 -7.13
CA ASN A 72 0.00 -23.00 -7.19
C ASN A 72 -0.84 -23.39 -8.43
N THR A 73 -1.12 -22.43 -9.28
CA THR A 73 -1.76 -22.58 -10.59
C THR A 73 -0.95 -21.80 -11.64
N THR A 74 -1.33 -21.91 -12.90
CA THR A 74 -0.77 -21.05 -13.94
C THR A 74 -1.33 -19.65 -13.79
N CYS A 75 -0.46 -18.65 -13.62
CA CYS A 75 -0.86 -17.25 -13.56
C CYS A 75 -0.29 -16.46 -14.73
N VAL A 76 -1.14 -15.70 -15.43
CA VAL A 76 -0.68 -14.67 -16.37
C VAL A 76 -0.14 -13.49 -15.57
N GLY A 77 0.99 -12.93 -16.00
CA GLY A 77 1.67 -11.83 -15.32
C GLY A 77 1.75 -10.55 -16.14
N GLY A 78 1.61 -9.41 -15.46
CA GLY A 78 1.92 -8.07 -15.95
C GLY A 78 2.66 -7.25 -14.89
N VAL A 79 3.32 -6.17 -15.32
CA VAL A 79 4.00 -5.22 -14.42
C VAL A 79 3.93 -3.81 -14.98
N ASP A 80 3.84 -2.83 -14.08
CA ASP A 80 4.12 -1.43 -14.35
C ASP A 80 5.14 -0.92 -13.32
N VAL A 81 6.18 -0.25 -13.81
CA VAL A 81 7.24 0.36 -13.01
C VAL A 81 7.12 1.86 -13.21
N ARG A 82 6.71 2.58 -12.15
CA ARG A 82 6.38 4.01 -12.23
C ARG A 82 7.35 4.89 -11.48
N GLY A 83 7.92 4.41 -10.38
CA GLY A 83 8.96 5.13 -9.65
C GLY A 83 10.23 5.32 -10.47
N SER A 84 10.99 6.38 -10.18
CA SER A 84 12.21 6.74 -10.91
C SER A 84 13.48 6.06 -10.37
N ALA A 85 13.40 5.35 -9.24
CA ALA A 85 14.52 4.61 -8.65
C ALA A 85 14.15 3.12 -8.39
N PRO A 86 13.70 2.36 -9.41
CA PRO A 86 13.29 0.98 -9.22
C PRO A 86 14.49 0.05 -9.02
N GLY A 87 14.33 -0.94 -8.15
CA GLY A 87 15.20 -2.13 -8.12
C GLY A 87 14.36 -3.35 -8.45
N THR A 88 14.54 -3.92 -9.64
CA THR A 88 13.69 -4.99 -10.17
C THR A 88 14.52 -6.13 -10.77
N ARG A 89 13.85 -7.28 -10.94
CA ARG A 89 14.36 -8.43 -11.67
C ARG A 89 13.25 -9.03 -12.53
N GLU A 90 13.61 -9.49 -13.72
CA GLU A 90 12.73 -10.25 -14.64
C GLU A 90 11.48 -9.49 -15.14
N THR A 91 11.45 -8.17 -15.02
CA THR A 91 10.31 -7.34 -15.46
C THR A 91 10.11 -7.36 -16.98
N ASP A 92 11.20 -7.36 -17.76
CA ASP A 92 11.13 -7.39 -19.23
C ASP A 92 10.35 -8.61 -19.73
N LEU A 93 10.48 -9.76 -19.07
CA LEU A 93 9.79 -10.98 -19.48
C LEU A 93 8.27 -10.83 -19.40
N LEU A 94 7.77 -9.93 -18.56
CA LEU A 94 6.34 -9.63 -18.43
C LEU A 94 5.80 -8.70 -19.51
N ASP A 95 6.65 -8.15 -20.39
CA ASP A 95 6.17 -7.37 -21.51
C ASP A 95 5.27 -8.21 -22.44
N PRO A 96 4.10 -7.70 -22.89
CA PRO A 96 3.16 -8.44 -23.74
C PRO A 96 3.74 -8.99 -25.04
N ILE A 97 4.84 -8.42 -25.57
CA ILE A 97 5.49 -8.94 -26.78
C ILE A 97 6.32 -10.21 -26.52
N ASN A 98 6.67 -10.46 -25.26
CA ASN A 98 7.56 -11.54 -24.88
C ASN A 98 6.83 -12.86 -24.65
N ARG A 99 7.48 -13.96 -25.03
CA ARG A 99 6.91 -15.31 -25.20
C ARG A 99 6.29 -15.92 -23.95
N VAL A 100 6.88 -15.68 -22.78
CA VAL A 100 6.49 -16.38 -21.56
C VAL A 100 5.28 -15.70 -20.94
N ASN A 101 4.18 -16.43 -20.83
CA ASN A 101 2.90 -15.93 -20.33
C ASN A 101 2.57 -16.41 -18.92
N ILE A 102 3.49 -17.15 -18.28
CA ILE A 102 3.24 -17.72 -16.96
C ILE A 102 4.22 -17.15 -15.95
N VAL A 103 3.74 -16.84 -14.76
CA VAL A 103 4.54 -16.44 -13.60
C VAL A 103 4.33 -17.47 -12.49
N ASN A 104 5.42 -17.91 -11.87
CA ASN A 104 5.38 -18.92 -10.81
C ASN A 104 5.41 -18.29 -9.41
N ALA A 105 6.09 -17.15 -9.28
CA ALA A 105 6.14 -16.41 -8.04
C ALA A 105 6.42 -14.92 -8.28
N ILE A 106 5.98 -14.06 -7.37
CA ILE A 106 6.43 -12.68 -7.25
C ILE A 106 7.17 -12.52 -5.93
N VAL A 107 8.32 -11.85 -5.96
CA VAL A 107 9.12 -11.57 -4.76
C VAL A 107 9.13 -10.08 -4.47
N LEU A 108 8.67 -9.71 -3.29
CA LEU A 108 8.82 -8.36 -2.74
C LEU A 108 9.79 -8.45 -1.57
N THR A 109 10.82 -7.61 -1.51
CA THR A 109 11.85 -7.76 -0.47
C THR A 109 12.48 -6.44 -0.06
N GLY A 110 12.94 -6.36 1.19
CA GLY A 110 13.74 -5.26 1.72
C GLY A 110 15.20 -5.32 1.27
N GLY A 111 16.07 -4.56 1.92
CA GLY A 111 17.52 -4.60 1.65
C GLY A 111 17.95 -3.94 0.33
N SER A 112 17.09 -3.14 -0.31
CA SER A 112 17.39 -2.52 -1.60
C SER A 112 17.88 -3.55 -2.63
N VAL A 113 18.75 -3.16 -3.57
CA VAL A 113 19.26 -4.05 -4.63
C VAL A 113 19.87 -5.36 -4.10
N PHE A 114 20.43 -5.37 -2.89
CA PHE A 114 21.02 -6.56 -2.28
C PHE A 114 19.97 -7.64 -2.00
N GLY A 115 18.74 -7.23 -1.65
CA GLY A 115 17.64 -8.15 -1.39
C GLY A 115 17.22 -8.99 -2.60
N LEU A 116 17.60 -8.59 -3.84
CA LEU A 116 17.34 -9.40 -5.03
C LEU A 116 18.00 -10.79 -4.97
N ASP A 117 18.98 -11.01 -4.09
CA ASP A 117 19.53 -12.36 -3.85
C ASP A 117 18.49 -13.34 -3.29
N ALA A 118 17.47 -12.87 -2.58
CA ALA A 118 16.36 -13.70 -2.11
C ALA A 118 15.67 -14.47 -3.25
N VAL A 119 15.67 -13.92 -4.46
CA VAL A 119 15.09 -14.57 -5.64
C VAL A 119 15.79 -15.89 -5.97
N SER A 120 17.11 -15.99 -5.76
CA SER A 120 17.87 -17.24 -5.96
C SER A 120 17.32 -18.38 -5.10
N GLY A 121 16.91 -18.08 -3.87
CA GLY A 121 16.23 -19.01 -2.96
C GLY A 121 14.88 -19.49 -3.46
N VAL A 122 14.07 -18.57 -3.97
CA VAL A 122 12.75 -18.88 -4.53
C VAL A 122 12.88 -19.74 -5.78
N VAL A 123 13.85 -19.41 -6.66
CA VAL A 123 14.18 -20.25 -7.82
C VAL A 123 14.60 -21.65 -7.38
N ARG A 124 15.47 -21.78 -6.37
CA ARG A 124 15.87 -23.07 -5.81
C ARG A 124 14.65 -23.89 -5.35
N TYR A 125 13.78 -23.28 -4.54
CA TYR A 125 12.55 -23.92 -4.08
C TYR A 125 11.66 -24.42 -5.24
N LEU A 126 11.43 -23.59 -6.25
CA LEU A 126 10.58 -23.95 -7.40
C LEU A 126 11.22 -25.04 -8.26
N VAL A 127 12.54 -25.03 -8.44
CA VAL A 127 13.27 -26.10 -9.15
C VAL A 127 13.11 -27.44 -8.44
N GLU A 128 13.28 -27.48 -7.11
CA GLU A 128 13.14 -28.70 -6.31
C GLU A 128 11.71 -29.25 -6.37
N LYS A 129 10.70 -28.37 -6.48
CA LYS A 129 9.30 -28.74 -6.67
C LYS A 129 8.93 -29.05 -8.13
N ASN A 130 9.88 -28.95 -9.06
CA ASN A 130 9.64 -29.08 -10.51
C ASN A 130 8.50 -28.15 -10.98
N ILE A 131 8.54 -26.89 -10.58
CA ILE A 131 7.60 -25.85 -10.98
C ILE A 131 8.33 -24.85 -11.90
N GLY A 132 7.69 -24.49 -13.01
CA GLY A 132 8.27 -23.55 -13.97
C GLY A 132 7.71 -23.70 -15.38
N PHE A 133 8.12 -22.77 -16.24
CA PHE A 133 7.88 -22.82 -17.67
C PHE A 133 8.57 -24.04 -18.30
N GLN A 134 7.79 -24.88 -18.98
CA GLN A 134 8.31 -26.10 -19.59
C GLN A 134 9.17 -25.76 -20.83
N THR A 135 10.45 -26.07 -20.76
CA THR A 135 11.35 -26.06 -21.94
C THR A 135 11.53 -27.48 -22.49
N SER A 136 12.33 -27.64 -23.56
CA SER A 136 12.66 -28.96 -24.10
C SER A 136 13.41 -29.87 -23.13
N ARG A 137 14.08 -29.31 -22.10
CA ARG A 137 14.92 -30.09 -21.17
C ARG A 137 14.42 -30.13 -19.74
N ARG A 138 13.92 -29.02 -19.21
CA ARG A 138 13.47 -28.89 -17.82
C ARG A 138 12.50 -27.73 -17.64
N ARG A 139 11.87 -27.66 -16.48
CA ARG A 139 11.12 -26.47 -16.07
C ARG A 139 12.08 -25.36 -15.63
N VAL A 140 11.75 -24.14 -16.04
CA VAL A 140 12.47 -22.91 -15.71
C VAL A 140 11.51 -21.99 -14.95
N PRO A 141 11.74 -21.76 -13.65
CA PRO A 141 10.91 -20.85 -12.86
C PRO A 141 10.96 -19.43 -13.41
N ILE A 142 9.81 -18.77 -13.41
CA ILE A 142 9.66 -17.35 -13.75
C ILE A 142 9.32 -16.60 -12.47
N VAL A 143 10.25 -15.77 -12.00
CA VAL A 143 10.20 -15.14 -10.67
C VAL A 143 10.56 -13.65 -10.78
N PRO A 144 9.64 -12.81 -11.27
CA PRO A 144 9.78 -11.37 -11.20
C PRO A 144 9.87 -10.89 -9.75
N ALA A 145 10.65 -9.83 -9.53
CA ALA A 145 10.86 -9.29 -8.20
C ALA A 145 11.02 -7.78 -8.21
N ALA A 146 10.73 -7.18 -7.07
CA ALA A 146 11.05 -5.78 -6.78
C ALA A 146 11.51 -5.62 -5.32
N VAL A 147 12.32 -4.59 -5.09
CA VAL A 147 12.91 -4.31 -3.77
C VAL A 147 12.50 -2.96 -3.24
N LEU A 148 12.48 -2.83 -1.92
CA LEU A 148 12.37 -1.55 -1.22
C LEU A 148 13.63 -1.28 -0.40
N ASN A 149 13.95 0.00 -0.22
CA ASN A 149 15.08 0.41 0.59
C ASN A 149 14.67 0.58 2.06
N ASP A 150 15.07 -0.38 2.90
CA ASP A 150 14.91 -0.35 4.36
C ASP A 150 16.24 -0.25 5.11
N LEU A 151 17.35 0.06 4.43
CA LEU A 151 18.70 0.01 5.00
C LEU A 151 18.91 1.01 6.14
N ASN A 152 18.08 2.06 6.22
CA ASN A 152 18.11 3.07 7.29
C ASN A 152 17.25 2.68 8.52
N VAL A 153 16.76 1.43 8.59
CA VAL A 153 15.95 0.92 9.70
C VAL A 153 16.68 -0.22 10.41
N GLY A 154 16.87 -0.06 11.72
CA GLY A 154 17.68 -0.94 12.56
C GLY A 154 19.18 -0.60 12.50
N ASP A 155 20.01 -1.39 13.18
CA ASP A 155 21.39 -1.00 13.48
C ASP A 155 22.41 -1.37 12.38
N ASP A 156 22.38 -2.61 11.86
CA ASP A 156 23.39 -3.10 10.90
C ASP A 156 22.88 -3.14 9.45
N PRO A 157 23.21 -2.15 8.60
CA PRO A 157 22.72 -2.09 7.22
C PRO A 157 23.26 -3.22 6.32
N PHE A 158 24.24 -4.01 6.77
CA PHE A 158 24.74 -5.17 6.02
C PHE A 158 23.88 -6.42 6.19
N VAL A 159 22.97 -6.45 7.19
CA VAL A 159 21.98 -7.52 7.32
C VAL A 159 20.88 -7.33 6.28
N VAL A 160 20.90 -8.08 5.20
CA VAL A 160 19.92 -7.98 4.11
C VAL A 160 19.28 -9.35 3.80
N PRO A 161 18.11 -9.37 3.13
CA PRO A 161 17.54 -10.61 2.61
C PRO A 161 18.51 -11.32 1.67
N ASP A 162 18.67 -12.63 1.88
CA ASP A 162 19.55 -13.51 1.11
C ASP A 162 18.74 -14.67 0.51
N ALA A 163 19.40 -15.49 -0.32
CA ALA A 163 18.79 -16.68 -0.91
C ALA A 163 18.15 -17.64 0.13
N ASN A 164 18.69 -17.76 1.35
CA ASN A 164 18.08 -18.63 2.36
C ASN A 164 16.78 -18.03 2.91
N LEU A 165 16.72 -16.71 3.08
CA LEU A 165 15.50 -16.03 3.51
C LEU A 165 14.38 -16.14 2.46
N GLY A 166 14.72 -16.01 1.18
CA GLY A 166 13.76 -16.22 0.09
C GLY A 166 13.23 -17.65 0.03
N TYR A 167 14.09 -18.65 0.21
CA TYR A 167 13.68 -20.05 0.31
C TYR A 167 12.77 -20.30 1.53
N SER A 168 13.12 -19.75 2.70
CA SER A 168 12.31 -19.84 3.92
C SER A 168 10.93 -19.20 3.76
N ALA A 169 10.84 -18.06 3.05
CA ALA A 169 9.56 -17.46 2.71
C ALA A 169 8.71 -18.41 1.84
N CYS A 170 9.29 -19.12 0.86
CA CYS A 170 8.53 -20.14 0.12
C CYS A 170 8.05 -21.29 1.00
N MET A 171 8.89 -21.75 1.93
CA MET A 171 8.52 -22.83 2.85
C MET A 171 7.40 -22.44 3.80
N SER A 172 7.28 -21.15 4.14
CA SER A 172 6.21 -20.65 5.01
C SER A 172 4.91 -20.34 4.25
N ALA A 173 4.88 -20.50 2.92
CA ALA A 173 3.77 -20.03 2.11
C ALA A 173 2.49 -20.85 2.34
N SER A 174 1.38 -20.16 2.57
CA SER A 174 0.07 -20.78 2.75
C SER A 174 -1.05 -19.94 2.11
N ASN A 175 -2.26 -20.50 2.05
CA ASN A 175 -3.48 -19.79 1.64
C ASN A 175 -4.22 -19.15 2.83
N SER A 176 -3.61 -19.13 4.01
CA SER A 176 -4.19 -18.46 5.18
C SER A 176 -4.15 -16.96 5.00
N ARG A 177 -5.01 -16.24 5.74
CA ARG A 177 -5.00 -14.78 5.77
C ARG A 177 -3.59 -14.27 6.05
N VAL A 178 -3.11 -13.36 5.20
CA VAL A 178 -1.74 -12.84 5.26
C VAL A 178 -1.50 -12.07 6.56
N HIS A 179 -0.32 -12.22 7.14
CA HIS A 179 0.13 -11.38 8.25
C HIS A 179 0.48 -9.98 7.74
N GLU A 180 -0.05 -8.96 8.41
CA GLU A 180 0.10 -7.55 8.06
C GLU A 180 1.00 -6.82 9.08
N GLY A 181 1.43 -5.59 8.77
CA GLY A 181 2.35 -4.81 9.59
C GLY A 181 3.83 -5.15 9.34
N ASN A 182 4.57 -5.47 10.40
CA ASN A 182 6.04 -5.53 10.39
C ASN A 182 6.62 -6.90 9.99
N VAL A 183 6.11 -7.50 8.91
CA VAL A 183 6.50 -8.86 8.49
C VAL A 183 6.95 -8.91 7.02
N GLY A 184 7.85 -9.85 6.71
CA GLY A 184 8.42 -10.00 5.37
C GLY A 184 9.01 -8.68 4.86
N ALA A 185 8.69 -8.32 3.62
CA ALA A 185 9.10 -7.04 3.02
C ALA A 185 8.65 -5.81 3.82
N GLY A 186 7.59 -5.91 4.63
CA GLY A 186 7.08 -4.83 5.47
C GLY A 186 7.87 -4.61 6.77
N SER A 187 8.78 -5.51 7.14
CA SER A 187 9.50 -5.46 8.42
C SER A 187 10.25 -4.14 8.61
N GLY A 188 11.05 -3.72 7.62
CA GLY A 188 11.79 -2.47 7.64
C GLY A 188 11.11 -1.28 6.95
N ALA A 189 9.88 -1.45 6.47
CA ALA A 189 9.21 -0.42 5.69
C ALA A 189 8.82 0.81 6.54
N SER A 190 9.07 2.02 6.02
CA SER A 190 8.80 3.32 6.66
C SER A 190 8.17 4.31 5.69
N ILE A 191 7.52 5.36 6.19
CA ILE A 191 6.75 6.35 5.40
C ILE A 191 7.03 7.79 5.86
N GLY A 192 6.68 8.78 5.04
CA GLY A 192 6.77 10.20 5.43
C GLY A 192 8.20 10.68 5.60
N LYS A 193 9.06 10.37 4.63
CA LYS A 193 10.52 10.51 4.71
C LYS A 193 11.05 11.82 4.14
N LEU A 194 10.16 12.62 3.55
CA LEU A 194 10.58 13.76 2.74
C LEU A 194 11.46 14.76 3.52
N PHE A 195 11.21 14.90 4.83
CA PHE A 195 11.95 15.82 5.70
C PHE A 195 13.17 15.19 6.37
N GLY A 196 13.47 13.91 6.12
CA GLY A 196 14.46 13.14 6.86
C GLY A 196 13.87 11.87 7.47
N ILE A 197 14.71 10.85 7.63
CA ILE A 197 14.30 9.54 8.14
C ILE A 197 13.89 9.61 9.62
N GLU A 198 14.46 10.55 10.37
CA GLU A 198 14.17 10.82 11.77
C GLU A 198 12.73 11.30 12.02
N TYR A 199 12.05 11.81 10.99
CA TYR A 199 10.65 12.24 11.05
C TYR A 199 9.70 11.18 10.51
N ALA A 200 10.22 10.09 9.97
CA ALA A 200 9.41 9.04 9.39
C ALA A 200 8.55 8.35 10.46
N MET A 201 7.53 7.66 9.96
CA MET A 201 6.72 6.72 10.72
C MET A 201 6.89 5.31 10.17
N LYS A 202 6.45 4.33 10.95
CA LYS A 202 6.45 2.95 10.50
C LYS A 202 5.43 2.75 9.37
N GLY A 203 5.89 2.15 8.28
CA GLY A 203 5.05 1.60 7.20
C GLY A 203 4.76 0.12 7.46
N GLY A 204 4.64 -0.71 6.42
CA GLY A 204 4.43 -2.14 6.66
C GLY A 204 3.94 -2.87 5.43
N ILE A 205 3.41 -4.06 5.66
CA ILE A 205 2.68 -4.81 4.65
C ILE A 205 1.18 -4.78 4.94
N GLY A 206 0.36 -4.62 3.92
CA GLY A 206 -1.09 -4.68 4.03
C GLY A 206 -1.68 -5.52 2.93
N SER A 207 -2.85 -6.09 3.17
CA SER A 207 -3.57 -6.90 2.20
C SER A 207 -5.07 -6.61 2.23
N ALA A 208 -5.69 -6.64 1.07
CA ALA A 208 -7.13 -6.42 0.91
C ALA A 208 -7.65 -7.25 -0.27
N SER A 209 -8.95 -7.52 -0.30
CA SER A 209 -9.62 -8.07 -1.47
C SER A 209 -11.02 -7.47 -1.62
N ILE A 210 -11.59 -7.61 -2.81
CA ILE A 210 -12.98 -7.32 -3.12
C ILE A 210 -13.51 -8.35 -4.10
N THR A 211 -14.74 -8.79 -3.88
CA THR A 211 -15.45 -9.73 -4.74
C THR A 211 -16.71 -9.08 -5.27
N ILE A 212 -16.94 -9.21 -6.57
CA ILE A 212 -18.13 -8.70 -7.24
C ILE A 212 -18.73 -9.77 -8.16
N HIS A 213 -20.01 -9.64 -8.44
CA HIS A 213 -20.69 -10.45 -9.45
C HIS A 213 -20.78 -9.70 -10.77
N ASP A 214 -20.09 -10.18 -11.80
CA ASP A 214 -20.19 -9.68 -13.17
C ASP A 214 -21.49 -10.20 -13.79
N LEU A 215 -22.44 -9.29 -14.02
CA LEU A 215 -23.76 -9.61 -14.54
C LEU A 215 -23.76 -10.02 -16.02
N VAL A 216 -22.74 -9.63 -16.78
CA VAL A 216 -22.65 -9.93 -18.22
C VAL A 216 -22.12 -11.35 -18.42
N THR A 217 -21.09 -11.74 -17.66
CA THR A 217 -20.52 -13.10 -17.72
C THR A 217 -21.14 -14.07 -16.73
N ASN A 218 -22.04 -13.60 -15.85
CA ASN A 218 -22.62 -14.36 -14.74
C ASN A 218 -21.55 -15.08 -13.90
N SER A 219 -20.44 -14.39 -13.66
CA SER A 219 -19.28 -14.90 -12.92
C SER A 219 -19.02 -14.06 -11.69
N THR A 220 -18.57 -14.70 -10.61
CA THR A 220 -18.08 -14.01 -9.42
C THR A 220 -16.58 -13.81 -9.56
N ILE A 221 -16.15 -12.56 -9.56
CA ILE A 221 -14.74 -12.18 -9.75
C ILE A 221 -14.21 -11.59 -8.45
N THR A 222 -13.02 -12.05 -8.06
CA THR A 222 -12.27 -11.52 -6.92
C THR A 222 -11.01 -10.82 -7.41
N VAL A 223 -10.73 -9.65 -6.81
CA VAL A 223 -9.44 -8.96 -6.93
C VAL A 223 -8.87 -8.80 -5.53
N GLY A 224 -7.68 -9.35 -5.32
CA GLY A 224 -6.92 -9.29 -4.08
C GLY A 224 -5.60 -8.56 -4.29
N VAL A 225 -5.03 -8.02 -3.23
CA VAL A 225 -3.75 -7.31 -3.29
C VAL A 225 -2.96 -7.49 -2.01
N LEU A 226 -1.64 -7.41 -2.15
CA LEU A 226 -0.68 -7.26 -1.08
C LEU A 226 0.26 -6.11 -1.44
N VAL A 227 0.48 -5.20 -0.48
CA VAL A 227 1.30 -3.99 -0.68
C VAL A 227 2.32 -3.87 0.45
N ALA A 228 3.60 -3.67 0.11
CA ALA A 228 4.63 -3.26 1.04
C ALA A 228 4.88 -1.74 0.89
N VAL A 229 4.58 -0.98 1.94
CA VAL A 229 4.50 0.49 1.92
C VAL A 229 5.75 1.09 2.55
N ASN A 230 6.70 1.49 1.72
CA ASN A 230 7.94 2.16 2.12
C ASN A 230 8.06 3.56 1.47
N ALA A 231 6.95 4.30 1.41
CA ALA A 231 6.77 5.52 0.63
C ALA A 231 7.58 6.74 1.11
N VAL A 232 7.85 7.68 0.19
CA VAL A 232 8.40 8.99 0.56
C VAL A 232 7.32 9.88 1.18
N GLY A 233 6.11 9.83 0.62
CA GLY A 233 5.01 10.68 0.99
C GLY A 233 4.23 10.19 2.21
N ASP A 234 3.19 10.95 2.50
CA ASP A 234 2.27 10.69 3.59
C ASP A 234 1.12 9.78 3.13
N ILE A 235 0.53 9.08 4.08
CA ILE A 235 -0.59 8.15 3.87
C ILE A 235 -1.91 8.81 4.24
N TYR A 236 -2.88 8.72 3.34
CA TYR A 236 -4.21 9.28 3.45
C TYR A 236 -5.27 8.18 3.49
N LYS A 237 -6.32 8.41 4.27
CA LYS A 237 -7.54 7.59 4.31
C LYS A 237 -8.73 8.49 4.13
N ASP A 238 -9.51 8.26 3.09
CA ASP A 238 -10.69 9.07 2.75
C ASP A 238 -10.37 10.58 2.65
N GLY A 239 -9.20 10.91 2.10
CA GLY A 239 -8.69 12.28 1.96
C GLY A 239 -8.15 12.91 3.26
N ILE A 240 -8.15 12.18 4.38
CA ILE A 240 -7.61 12.64 5.66
C ILE A 240 -6.20 12.08 5.85
N LEU A 241 -5.26 12.96 6.20
CA LEU A 241 -3.89 12.57 6.55
C LEU A 241 -3.92 11.61 7.75
N LEU A 242 -3.50 10.37 7.53
CA LEU A 242 -3.57 9.28 8.51
C LEU A 242 -2.24 9.02 9.20
N ALA A 243 -1.15 8.99 8.42
CA ALA A 243 0.21 8.69 8.89
C ALA A 243 1.22 9.33 7.92
N GLY A 244 2.44 9.62 8.35
CA GLY A 244 3.42 10.25 7.48
C GLY A 244 4.49 11.01 8.24
N ALA A 245 5.02 12.06 7.63
CA ALA A 245 6.07 12.86 8.21
C ALA A 245 5.61 13.48 9.52
N ARG A 246 6.49 13.51 10.52
CA ARG A 246 6.22 14.12 11.81
C ARG A 246 6.80 15.53 11.91
N THR A 247 6.24 16.32 12.81
CA THR A 247 6.82 17.59 13.25
C THR A 247 8.14 17.36 13.99
N SER A 248 8.97 18.39 14.12
CA SER A 248 10.30 18.29 14.75
C SER A 248 10.26 17.90 16.23
N ASP A 249 9.15 18.19 16.93
CA ASP A 249 8.91 17.73 18.31
C ASP A 249 8.38 16.28 18.38
N GLY A 250 8.12 15.66 17.22
CA GLY A 250 7.63 14.29 17.08
C GLY A 250 6.17 14.08 17.51
N LYS A 251 5.42 15.14 17.86
CA LYS A 251 4.09 15.03 18.49
C LYS A 251 2.92 15.05 17.50
N HIS A 252 3.12 15.61 16.31
CA HIS A 252 2.07 15.79 15.31
C HIS A 252 2.54 15.35 13.93
N LEU A 253 1.59 15.15 13.03
CA LEU A 253 1.87 14.98 11.61
C LEU A 253 2.14 16.34 10.97
N ARG A 254 3.14 16.38 10.10
CA ARG A 254 3.47 17.49 9.22
C ARG A 254 2.97 17.11 7.83
N ASN A 255 1.92 17.76 7.34
CA ASN A 255 1.43 17.52 5.99
C ASN A 255 2.52 17.91 4.98
N THR A 256 3.04 16.92 4.28
CA THR A 256 4.19 17.04 3.39
C THR A 256 3.90 17.99 2.23
N VAL A 257 2.77 17.80 1.54
CA VAL A 257 2.41 18.60 0.37
C VAL A 257 2.10 20.05 0.75
N GLU A 258 1.33 20.26 1.81
CA GLU A 258 1.01 21.61 2.30
C GLU A 258 2.28 22.38 2.69
N THR A 259 3.22 21.69 3.35
CA THR A 259 4.51 22.27 3.72
C THR A 259 5.34 22.62 2.48
N LEU A 260 5.43 21.71 1.49
CA LEU A 260 6.16 21.99 0.25
C LEU A 260 5.58 23.16 -0.55
N LEU A 261 4.25 23.24 -0.65
CA LEU A 261 3.58 24.27 -1.44
C LEU A 261 3.54 25.65 -0.74
N SER A 262 3.74 25.70 0.58
CA SER A 262 3.77 26.95 1.35
C SER A 262 5.15 27.57 1.47
N ILE A 263 6.21 26.84 1.11
CA ILE A 263 7.60 27.29 1.26
C ILE A 263 8.11 27.86 -0.08
N ASN A 264 8.74 29.04 -0.04
CA ASN A 264 9.54 29.52 -1.18
C ASN A 264 10.69 28.54 -1.41
N SER A 265 10.77 27.99 -2.62
CA SER A 265 11.57 26.83 -3.06
C SER A 265 13.07 26.82 -2.71
N SER A 266 13.63 27.92 -2.20
CA SER A 266 15.04 28.11 -1.83
C SER A 266 15.48 27.48 -0.50
N THR A 267 14.59 26.85 0.27
CA THR A 267 14.92 26.23 1.59
C THR A 267 14.93 24.71 1.59
N PHE A 268 14.54 24.04 0.50
CA PHE A 268 14.65 22.58 0.39
C PHE A 268 15.92 22.19 -0.37
N HIS A 269 16.97 21.91 0.38
CA HIS A 269 18.17 21.27 -0.15
C HIS A 269 18.22 19.82 0.35
N ASN A 270 18.41 18.88 -0.58
CA ASN A 270 18.69 17.45 -0.36
C ASN A 270 17.47 16.56 -0.03
N PHE A 271 16.59 16.33 -1.00
CA PHE A 271 15.71 15.15 -0.94
C PHE A 271 16.57 13.88 -0.96
N PRO A 272 16.41 12.95 -0.01
CA PRO A 272 17.04 11.64 -0.11
C PRO A 272 16.58 10.96 -1.40
N THR A 273 17.50 10.71 -2.34
CA THR A 273 17.21 10.03 -3.61
C THR A 273 17.26 8.51 -3.40
N GLY A 274 16.29 7.76 -3.94
CA GLY A 274 16.33 6.29 -3.94
C GLY A 274 16.12 5.63 -2.57
N THR A 275 15.44 6.29 -1.64
CA THR A 275 15.20 5.78 -0.27
C THR A 275 13.74 5.38 -0.02
N ALA A 276 12.88 5.46 -1.03
CA ALA A 276 11.46 5.23 -0.92
C ALA A 276 10.95 4.32 -2.02
N THR A 277 9.97 3.47 -1.72
CA THR A 277 9.43 2.49 -2.66
C THR A 277 8.11 1.93 -2.14
N THR A 278 7.04 1.94 -2.93
CA THR A 278 5.84 1.15 -2.64
C THR A 278 5.73 0.01 -3.63
N LEU A 279 5.63 -1.22 -3.12
CA LEU A 279 5.56 -2.44 -3.94
C LEU A 279 4.20 -3.09 -3.78
N ALA A 280 3.56 -3.47 -4.88
CA ALA A 280 2.30 -4.19 -4.83
C ALA A 280 2.27 -5.40 -5.76
N CYS A 281 1.50 -6.42 -5.36
CA CYS A 281 1.05 -7.50 -6.21
C CYS A 281 -0.47 -7.56 -6.17
N VAL A 282 -1.11 -7.18 -7.27
CA VAL A 282 -2.54 -7.39 -7.51
C VAL A 282 -2.74 -8.79 -8.06
N VAL A 283 -3.77 -9.49 -7.62
CA VAL A 283 -4.15 -10.79 -8.14
C VAL A 283 -5.63 -10.81 -8.45
N THR A 284 -6.03 -11.53 -9.49
CA THR A 284 -7.43 -11.78 -9.81
C THR A 284 -7.64 -13.20 -10.30
N ASP A 285 -8.85 -13.72 -10.12
CA ASP A 285 -9.29 -14.96 -10.75
C ASP A 285 -9.89 -14.79 -12.15
N ALA A 286 -9.98 -13.55 -12.64
CA ALA A 286 -10.38 -13.25 -14.00
C ALA A 286 -9.38 -13.79 -15.05
N LYS A 287 -9.88 -14.19 -16.20
CA LYS A 287 -9.08 -14.49 -17.40
C LYS A 287 -8.59 -13.20 -18.04
N LEU A 288 -7.28 -13.01 -18.05
CA LEU A 288 -6.61 -11.86 -18.65
C LEU A 288 -5.48 -12.32 -19.58
N THR A 289 -5.24 -11.54 -20.63
CA THR A 289 -4.02 -11.55 -21.43
C THR A 289 -2.90 -10.77 -20.73
N LYS A 290 -1.64 -10.88 -21.20
CA LYS A 290 -0.52 -10.08 -20.66
C LYS A 290 -0.73 -8.59 -20.83
N ALA A 291 -1.29 -8.16 -21.97
CA ALA A 291 -1.56 -6.75 -22.24
C ALA A 291 -2.58 -6.20 -21.24
N GLU A 292 -3.63 -6.96 -20.95
CA GLU A 292 -4.63 -6.60 -19.96
C GLU A 292 -4.04 -6.61 -18.55
N ALA A 293 -3.26 -7.64 -18.16
CA ALA A 293 -2.58 -7.66 -16.87
C ALA A 293 -1.63 -6.46 -16.68
N LYS A 294 -0.87 -6.09 -17.71
CA LYS A 294 -0.05 -4.86 -17.71
C LYS A 294 -0.91 -3.61 -17.55
N LYS A 295 -2.07 -3.55 -18.21
CA LYS A 295 -3.01 -2.43 -18.07
C LYS A 295 -3.58 -2.34 -16.65
N ILE A 296 -3.87 -3.47 -16.01
CA ILE A 296 -4.30 -3.52 -14.60
C ILE A 296 -3.18 -3.01 -13.69
N SER A 297 -1.92 -3.40 -13.93
CA SER A 297 -0.77 -2.88 -13.16
C SER A 297 -0.69 -1.35 -13.23
N GLN A 298 -0.91 -0.77 -14.41
CA GLN A 298 -0.98 0.69 -14.58
C GLN A 298 -2.14 1.32 -13.81
N MET A 299 -3.35 0.78 -13.93
CA MET A 299 -4.53 1.33 -13.25
C MET A 299 -4.43 1.20 -11.73
N ALA A 300 -3.80 0.13 -11.23
CA ALA A 300 -3.59 -0.09 -9.81
C ALA A 300 -2.73 0.99 -9.14
N HIS A 301 -1.83 1.65 -9.90
CA HIS A 301 -1.10 2.82 -9.41
C HIS A 301 -2.02 4.01 -9.03
N ASP A 302 -3.23 4.09 -9.58
CA ASP A 302 -4.21 5.09 -9.14
C ASP A 302 -4.57 4.89 -7.64
N GLY A 303 -4.54 3.65 -7.16
CA GLY A 303 -4.70 3.33 -5.74
C GLY A 303 -3.53 3.84 -4.89
N PHE A 304 -2.31 3.87 -5.42
CA PHE A 304 -1.17 4.53 -4.76
C PHE A 304 -1.44 6.02 -4.66
N ALA A 305 -1.80 6.68 -5.77
CA ALA A 305 -2.04 8.12 -5.79
C ALA A 305 -3.22 8.58 -4.90
N ARG A 306 -4.21 7.71 -4.64
CA ARG A 306 -5.30 8.00 -3.69
C ARG A 306 -4.88 7.87 -2.23
N ALA A 307 -3.95 6.96 -1.92
CA ALA A 307 -3.53 6.67 -0.55
C ALA A 307 -2.20 7.34 -0.16
N ILE A 308 -1.37 7.76 -1.10
CA ILE A 308 0.00 8.24 -0.87
C ILE A 308 0.18 9.60 -1.55
N ASN A 309 0.66 10.60 -0.81
CA ASN A 309 0.92 11.92 -1.38
C ASN A 309 2.13 12.61 -0.73
N PRO A 310 3.19 12.98 -1.50
CA PRO A 310 3.40 12.67 -2.93
C PRO A 310 3.77 11.19 -3.18
N VAL A 311 3.61 10.74 -4.42
CA VAL A 311 3.98 9.40 -4.90
C VAL A 311 4.60 9.47 -6.31
N HIS A 312 5.28 8.43 -6.76
CA HIS A 312 5.96 8.38 -8.07
C HIS A 312 7.02 9.47 -8.27
N THR A 313 7.63 9.91 -7.18
CA THR A 313 8.67 10.94 -7.21
C THR A 313 9.98 10.40 -7.78
N MET A 314 10.96 11.29 -7.95
CA MET A 314 12.33 10.90 -8.31
C MET A 314 12.99 9.97 -7.26
N SER A 315 12.48 9.96 -6.03
CA SER A 315 12.99 9.15 -4.93
C SER A 315 12.33 7.78 -4.81
N ASP A 316 11.20 7.58 -5.50
CA ASP A 316 10.39 6.37 -5.37
C ASP A 316 10.82 5.29 -6.36
N GLY A 317 10.81 4.04 -5.91
CA GLY A 317 10.97 2.83 -6.73
C GLY A 317 9.66 2.09 -6.99
N ASP A 318 8.53 2.79 -7.08
CA ASP A 318 7.18 2.19 -7.10
C ASP A 318 6.96 1.17 -8.23
N VAL A 319 6.45 -0.02 -7.86
CA VAL A 319 6.15 -1.12 -8.79
C VAL A 319 4.83 -1.78 -8.42
N VAL A 320 3.99 -2.04 -9.43
CA VAL A 320 2.83 -2.92 -9.30
C VAL A 320 2.98 -4.11 -10.25
N PHE A 321 2.90 -5.32 -9.69
CA PHE A 321 2.69 -6.54 -10.46
C PHE A 321 1.20 -6.89 -10.51
N THR A 322 0.77 -7.56 -11.57
CA THR A 322 -0.55 -8.19 -11.65
C THR A 322 -0.43 -9.65 -12.03
N LEU A 323 -1.14 -10.51 -11.30
CA LEU A 323 -1.29 -11.94 -11.60
C LEU A 323 -2.76 -12.27 -11.87
N ALA A 324 -3.02 -13.14 -12.84
CA ALA A 324 -4.37 -13.60 -13.18
C ALA A 324 -4.40 -15.13 -13.23
N THR A 325 -5.18 -15.77 -12.37
CA THR A 325 -5.28 -17.25 -12.33
C THR A 325 -6.16 -17.82 -13.43
N GLY A 326 -6.99 -16.98 -14.06
CA GLY A 326 -7.74 -17.33 -15.26
C GLY A 326 -8.88 -18.33 -15.06
N LEU A 327 -9.49 -18.33 -13.87
CA LEU A 327 -10.60 -19.23 -13.54
C LEU A 327 -11.91 -18.77 -14.19
N PHE A 328 -12.18 -17.46 -14.18
CA PHE A 328 -13.48 -16.91 -14.57
C PHE A 328 -13.40 -15.92 -15.73
N PRO A 329 -14.36 -15.92 -16.68
CA PRO A 329 -14.45 -14.87 -17.70
C PRO A 329 -14.86 -13.53 -17.08
N VAL A 330 -14.31 -12.43 -17.59
CA VAL A 330 -14.73 -11.07 -17.24
C VAL A 330 -15.22 -10.34 -18.49
N SER A 331 -16.25 -9.51 -18.34
CA SER A 331 -16.82 -8.74 -19.45
C SER A 331 -15.99 -7.53 -19.85
N ASP A 332 -15.38 -6.86 -18.87
CA ASP A 332 -14.59 -5.64 -19.08
C ASP A 332 -13.37 -5.61 -18.16
N VAL A 333 -12.19 -5.44 -18.75
CA VAL A 333 -10.90 -5.30 -18.04
C VAL A 333 -10.88 -4.05 -17.16
N ASN A 334 -11.60 -2.98 -17.55
CA ASN A 334 -11.69 -1.77 -16.75
C ASN A 334 -12.32 -2.03 -15.38
N LEU A 335 -13.25 -2.99 -15.29
CA LEU A 335 -13.85 -3.39 -14.02
C LEU A 335 -12.80 -3.92 -13.05
N ILE A 336 -11.90 -4.79 -13.54
CA ILE A 336 -10.77 -5.31 -12.76
C ILE A 336 -9.83 -4.18 -12.35
N GLY A 337 -9.56 -3.22 -13.26
CA GLY A 337 -8.67 -2.11 -12.97
C GLY A 337 -9.21 -1.17 -11.89
N ILE A 338 -10.52 -0.89 -11.93
CA ILE A 338 -11.21 -0.11 -10.89
C ILE A 338 -11.16 -0.84 -9.54
N MET A 339 -11.45 -2.14 -9.53
CA MET A 339 -11.34 -2.97 -8.32
C MET A 339 -9.90 -2.97 -7.78
N ALA A 340 -8.91 -3.14 -8.65
CA ALA A 340 -7.49 -3.16 -8.29
C ALA A 340 -7.06 -1.86 -7.61
N ALA A 341 -7.32 -0.71 -8.23
CA ALA A 341 -7.04 0.59 -7.63
C ALA A 341 -7.74 0.73 -6.26
N TYR A 342 -8.99 0.27 -6.14
CA TYR A 342 -9.77 0.35 -4.90
C TYR A 342 -9.16 -0.49 -3.78
N VAL A 343 -8.80 -1.74 -4.04
CA VAL A 343 -8.21 -2.60 -3.00
C VAL A 343 -6.78 -2.19 -2.66
N VAL A 344 -6.02 -1.66 -3.62
CA VAL A 344 -4.67 -1.13 -3.39
C VAL A 344 -4.68 -0.01 -2.36
N GLU A 345 -5.57 0.98 -2.54
CA GLU A 345 -5.74 2.09 -1.59
C GLU A 345 -6.03 1.57 -0.18
N ARG A 346 -6.94 0.59 -0.06
CA ARG A 346 -7.28 -0.02 1.23
C ARG A 346 -6.13 -0.80 1.85
N ALA A 347 -5.38 -1.56 1.05
CA ALA A 347 -4.23 -2.32 1.54
C ALA A 347 -3.12 -1.40 2.06
N ILE A 348 -2.91 -0.23 1.44
CA ILE A 348 -1.96 0.77 1.93
C ILE A 348 -2.37 1.29 3.31
N VAL A 349 -3.65 1.65 3.48
CA VAL A 349 -4.19 2.07 4.78
C VAL A 349 -4.02 0.96 5.82
N ARG A 350 -4.31 -0.30 5.47
CA ARG A 350 -4.12 -1.43 6.37
C ARG A 350 -2.65 -1.62 6.75
N ALA A 351 -1.72 -1.46 5.82
CA ALA A 351 -0.29 -1.61 6.09
C ALA A 351 0.19 -0.71 7.24
N VAL A 352 -0.30 0.52 7.31
CA VAL A 352 0.05 1.47 8.38
C VAL A 352 -0.79 1.28 9.65
N GLU A 353 -2.06 0.87 9.53
CA GLU A 353 -2.92 0.58 10.69
C GLU A 353 -2.45 -0.66 11.46
N GLN A 354 -1.87 -1.65 10.76
CA GLN A 354 -1.36 -2.89 11.36
C GLN A 354 0.12 -2.79 11.77
N ALA A 355 0.80 -1.69 11.46
CA ALA A 355 2.20 -1.50 11.81
C ALA A 355 2.40 -1.33 13.33
N THR A 356 3.46 -1.93 13.85
CA THR A 356 3.92 -1.72 15.23
C THR A 356 5.18 -0.88 15.26
N SER A 357 5.38 -0.11 16.32
CA SER A 357 6.51 0.81 16.39
C SER A 357 7.85 0.10 16.44
N LEU A 358 8.86 0.71 15.84
CA LEU A 358 10.27 0.35 15.99
C LEU A 358 11.02 1.55 16.62
N PRO A 359 12.22 1.36 17.20
CA PRO A 359 13.04 2.47 17.66
C PRO A 359 13.20 3.55 16.56
N GLY A 360 12.77 4.78 16.85
CA GLY A 360 12.81 5.91 15.90
C GLY A 360 11.65 5.97 14.89
N PHE A 361 10.86 4.90 14.73
CA PHE A 361 9.75 4.80 13.78
C PHE A 361 8.44 4.49 14.51
N PRO A 362 7.73 5.51 15.02
CA PRO A 362 6.46 5.31 15.71
C PRO A 362 5.37 4.87 14.72
N ASN A 363 4.38 4.12 15.22
CA ASN A 363 3.17 3.81 14.49
C ASN A 363 2.07 4.87 14.71
N ILE A 364 0.91 4.68 14.10
CA ILE A 364 -0.23 5.59 14.20
C ILE A 364 -0.74 5.77 15.64
N ASN A 365 -0.66 4.72 16.47
CA ASN A 365 -1.23 4.74 17.82
C ASN A 365 -0.41 5.60 18.78
N ASP A 366 0.92 5.63 18.61
CA ASP A 366 1.81 6.45 19.43
C ASP A 366 1.53 7.96 19.30
N LEU A 367 1.10 8.40 18.12
CA LEU A 367 0.74 9.81 17.87
C LEU A 367 -0.66 10.17 18.38
N LYS A 368 -1.60 9.20 18.39
CA LYS A 368 -2.96 9.43 18.88
C LYS A 368 -3.01 9.65 20.39
N SER A 369 -2.15 8.97 21.15
CA SER A 369 -2.05 9.14 22.61
C SER A 369 -1.68 10.57 23.05
N THR A 370 -1.00 11.34 22.19
CA THR A 370 -0.60 12.72 22.48
C THR A 370 -1.68 13.78 22.21
N GLY A 371 -2.68 13.49 21.36
CA GLY A 371 -3.65 14.49 20.86
C GLY A 371 -5.04 14.49 21.54
N GLN A 372 -5.42 13.43 22.25
CA GLN A 372 -6.77 13.33 22.84
C GLN A 372 -6.95 14.12 24.13
N HIS A 373 -5.88 14.49 24.84
CA HIS A 373 -5.99 15.23 26.10
C HIS A 373 -6.25 16.74 25.92
N LEU A 374 -5.91 17.34 24.77
CA LEU A 374 -6.12 18.78 24.54
C LEU A 374 -7.48 19.10 23.91
N SER A 375 -7.94 18.30 22.95
CA SER A 375 -9.13 18.62 22.16
C SER A 375 -10.43 18.50 22.96
N PHE A 376 -10.56 17.49 23.83
CA PHE A 376 -11.76 17.34 24.67
C PHE A 376 -11.87 18.47 25.71
N ASN A 377 -10.75 18.87 26.35
CA ASN A 377 -10.73 19.93 27.35
C ASN A 377 -10.91 21.32 26.75
N ILE A 378 -10.36 21.60 25.56
CA ILE A 378 -10.55 22.88 24.86
C ILE A 378 -11.98 23.01 24.32
N ILE A 379 -12.55 21.94 23.78
CA ILE A 379 -13.94 21.95 23.29
C ILE A 379 -14.92 22.05 24.48
N LEU A 380 -14.68 21.32 25.57
CA LEU A 380 -15.51 21.38 26.78
C LEU A 380 -15.40 22.73 27.48
N SER A 381 -14.22 23.34 27.54
CA SER A 381 -14.05 24.68 28.12
C SER A 381 -14.64 25.78 27.23
N ALA A 382 -14.54 25.68 25.89
CA ALA A 382 -15.20 26.60 24.96
C ALA A 382 -16.73 26.50 25.04
N LEU A 383 -17.29 25.28 25.17
CA LEU A 383 -18.71 25.06 25.40
C LEU A 383 -19.17 25.59 26.76
N LEU A 384 -18.43 25.32 27.84
CA LEU A 384 -18.73 25.84 29.18
C LEU A 384 -18.67 27.38 29.24
N PHE A 385 -17.75 28.01 28.52
CA PHE A 385 -17.63 29.47 28.44
C PHE A 385 -18.78 30.13 27.63
N LEU A 386 -19.30 29.42 26.62
CA LEU A 386 -20.47 29.86 25.86
C LEU A 386 -21.78 29.68 26.64
N PHE A 387 -21.88 28.64 27.48
CA PHE A 387 -23.04 28.39 28.33
C PHE A 387 -23.07 29.29 29.58
N SER A 388 -21.92 29.58 30.21
CA SER A 388 -21.86 30.47 31.38
C SER A 388 -22.23 31.92 31.03
N ASN A 389 -21.84 32.41 29.85
CA ASN A 389 -22.19 33.75 29.38
C ASN A 389 -23.66 33.92 28.96
N ARG A 390 -24.41 32.81 28.76
CA ARG A 390 -25.87 32.86 28.52
C ARG A 390 -26.68 32.89 29.82
N LEU A 391 -26.20 32.25 30.89
CA LEU A 391 -26.88 32.25 32.20
C LEU A 391 -26.73 33.58 32.96
N LEU A 392 -25.71 34.38 32.66
CA LEU A 392 -25.51 35.72 33.22
C LEU A 392 -26.29 36.84 32.49
N LYS A 393 -27.10 36.50 31.47
CA LYS A 393 -27.89 37.46 30.68
C LYS A 393 -29.37 37.07 30.52
N CYS A 394 -29.90 36.22 31.40
CA CYS A 394 -31.34 35.99 31.56
C CYS A 394 -31.82 36.59 32.88
#